data_AF-A0A4Q2Z724-F1
#
_entry.id   AF-A0A4Q2Z724-F1
#
_cell.length_a   1.000
_cell.length_b   1.000
_cell.length_c   1.000
_cell.angle_alpha   90.00
_cell.angle_beta   90.00
_cell.angle_gamma   90.00
#
_symmetry.space_group_name_H-M   'P 1'
#
loop_
_entity.id
_entity.type
_entity.pdbx_description
1 polymer ?
#
loop_
_entity_poly.entity_id
_entity_poly.type
_entity_poly.pdbx_seq_one_letter_code
_entity_poly.pdbx_strand_id
1 'polypeptide(L)'
;MSDPHLASDDAVLTIPVTVTGGTVASYEMNGNVNDTAGTQSGTAAGGPVYGNGRHDRAILFDGVNDVVTLPAGVASHPAITIATRFRWNGTGASWQRVFDFGNNTNQYLFLSPNGGSMMRFAIKNGGAEQILEAPAPAPGEWVHVAVTLGAGTGRLYVNGALAATGPITITPSQFNPAINYLGDSMYAADPFFNGAIDDLTIHDRVLSAAEVFQLAIQNYGISGGGIAPIDTPYAAWKFQYGFTTGTDGHNDDPDHDGVVNLMEYLLGSHPLTPGTDLLPQAGMMAGPLLGMAEATDKHYLSFQARVRKDRAGVTLVPQAAATIEGLTAPDASGNVIQAGPPVTDGDFDVFTWYYPVAVEDSLAGKGFMRLTVVPE
;
A
#
# COMPACT_ATOMS: atom_id res chain seq x y z
N MET A 1 17.81 12.24 -47.57
CA MET A 1 18.51 11.24 -46.75
C MET A 1 18.16 11.57 -45.32
N SER A 2 17.31 10.74 -44.74
CA SER A 2 16.76 10.83 -43.39
C SER A 2 17.78 10.32 -42.37
N ASP A 3 18.03 11.12 -41.35
CA ASP A 3 18.37 10.63 -40.02
C ASP A 3 17.25 11.15 -39.08
N PRO A 4 16.34 10.29 -38.61
CA PRO A 4 15.17 10.69 -37.83
C PRO A 4 15.38 10.54 -36.31
N HIS A 5 16.58 10.79 -35.79
CA HIS A 5 16.86 10.71 -34.34
C HIS A 5 16.81 12.08 -33.65
N LEU A 6 15.83 12.92 -34.01
CA LEU A 6 15.46 14.10 -33.22
C LEU A 6 13.98 14.02 -32.87
N ALA A 7 13.72 14.07 -31.56
CA ALA A 7 12.45 14.38 -30.89
C ALA A 7 11.32 13.33 -30.97
N SER A 8 11.36 12.36 -30.06
CA SER A 8 10.15 11.91 -29.37
C SER A 8 10.53 11.41 -27.98
N ASP A 9 10.62 12.34 -27.02
CA ASP A 9 10.78 12.11 -25.58
C ASP A 9 9.48 11.51 -24.96
N ASP A 10 8.85 10.56 -25.64
CA ASP A 10 7.55 10.01 -25.21
C ASP A 10 7.79 8.69 -24.44
N ALA A 11 8.06 8.80 -23.14
CA ALA A 11 7.83 7.68 -22.22
C ALA A 11 6.30 7.54 -22.00
N VAL A 12 5.70 6.41 -22.41
CA VAL A 12 4.26 6.16 -22.29
C VAL A 12 4.00 5.04 -21.28
N LEU A 13 3.46 5.39 -20.12
CA LEU A 13 2.96 4.45 -19.11
C LEU A 13 1.44 4.27 -19.27
N THR A 14 0.97 3.01 -19.36
CA THR A 14 -0.46 2.66 -19.47
C THR A 14 -0.87 1.81 -18.27
N ILE A 15 -1.76 2.32 -17.40
CA ILE A 15 -2.24 1.60 -16.20
C ILE A 15 -3.74 1.31 -16.32
N PRO A 16 -4.18 0.04 -16.30
CA PRO A 16 -5.58 -0.31 -16.14
C PRO A 16 -6.02 -0.23 -14.66
N VAL A 17 -7.22 0.30 -14.40
CA VAL A 17 -7.78 0.44 -13.03
C VAL A 17 -8.88 -0.56 -12.78
N THR A 18 -8.92 -1.12 -11.56
CA THR A 18 -10.09 -1.83 -11.01
C THR A 18 -10.27 -1.44 -9.53
N VAL A 19 -11.47 -1.04 -9.11
CA VAL A 19 -11.84 -0.60 -7.75
C VAL A 19 -12.19 -1.80 -6.86
N THR A 20 -12.01 -1.74 -5.53
CA THR A 20 -12.82 -2.60 -4.62
C THR A 20 -13.06 -2.01 -3.22
N GLY A 21 -14.33 -1.96 -2.78
CA GLY A 21 -14.71 -1.81 -1.36
C GLY A 21 -14.22 -2.98 -0.49
N GLY A 22 -14.45 -2.92 0.83
CA GLY A 22 -14.18 -4.07 1.72
C GLY A 22 -13.17 -3.87 2.86
N THR A 23 -12.92 -2.66 3.35
CA THR A 23 -12.18 -2.46 4.62
C THR A 23 -13.12 -2.62 5.80
N VAL A 24 -12.74 -3.43 6.78
CA VAL A 24 -13.53 -3.79 7.97
C VAL A 24 -13.11 -2.99 9.19
N ALA A 25 -11.80 -2.84 9.43
CA ALA A 25 -11.25 -2.09 10.55
C ALA A 25 -9.83 -1.58 10.24
N SER A 26 -9.47 -0.43 10.80
CA SER A 26 -8.14 0.18 10.71
C SER A 26 -7.69 0.74 12.06
N TYR A 27 -6.48 0.42 12.51
CA TYR A 27 -5.93 0.87 13.80
C TYR A 27 -4.55 1.49 13.58
N GLU A 28 -4.46 2.80 13.71
CA GLU A 28 -3.22 3.58 13.54
C GLU A 28 -2.28 3.50 14.76
N MET A 29 -2.76 2.98 15.90
CA MET A 29 -1.96 2.85 17.13
C MET A 29 -1.30 4.13 17.66
N ASN A 30 -1.81 5.31 17.25
CA ASN A 30 -1.33 6.63 17.61
C ASN A 30 -1.75 7.11 19.01
N GLY A 31 -1.46 6.31 20.04
CA GLY A 31 -1.78 6.61 21.43
C GLY A 31 -3.10 6.02 21.94
N ASN A 32 -3.81 5.25 21.11
CA ASN A 32 -5.00 4.49 21.48
C ASN A 32 -5.16 3.28 20.54
N VAL A 33 -6.18 2.45 20.76
CA VAL A 33 -6.51 1.26 19.95
C VAL A 33 -7.88 1.42 19.28
N ASN A 34 -8.23 2.64 18.85
CA ASN A 34 -9.49 2.91 18.18
C ASN A 34 -9.48 2.44 16.73
N ASP A 35 -10.63 1.98 16.25
CA ASP A 35 -10.86 1.72 14.84
C ASP A 35 -11.19 3.04 14.12
N THR A 36 -10.36 3.45 13.16
CA THR A 36 -10.52 4.67 12.37
C THR A 36 -11.35 4.46 11.09
N ALA A 37 -11.56 3.21 10.68
CA ALA A 37 -12.39 2.87 9.52
C ALA A 37 -13.86 2.58 9.90
N GLY A 38 -14.14 2.30 11.17
CA GLY A 38 -15.45 1.84 11.63
C GLY A 38 -15.69 2.01 13.12
N THR A 39 -16.32 1.00 13.74
CA THR A 39 -16.74 1.02 15.15
C THR A 39 -16.15 -0.13 15.97
N GLN A 40 -15.12 -0.81 15.46
CA GLN A 40 -14.56 -2.02 16.05
C GLN A 40 -13.37 -1.73 16.99
N SER A 41 -13.40 -0.65 17.77
CA SER A 41 -12.28 -0.29 18.65
C SER A 41 -11.89 -1.41 19.63
N GLY A 42 -10.58 -1.58 19.84
CA GLY A 42 -10.02 -2.57 20.76
C GLY A 42 -9.98 -2.10 22.22
N THR A 43 -9.51 -2.99 23.10
CA THR A 43 -9.23 -2.68 24.50
C THR A 43 -7.83 -3.16 24.85
N ALA A 44 -7.00 -2.27 25.42
CA ALA A 44 -5.65 -2.61 25.88
C ALA A 44 -5.65 -3.00 27.37
N ALA A 45 -4.83 -3.99 27.73
CA ALA A 45 -4.53 -4.40 29.11
C ALA A 45 -3.03 -4.66 29.27
N GLY A 46 -2.54 -4.75 30.51
CA GLY A 46 -1.10 -4.85 30.83
C GLY A 46 -0.41 -3.50 31.05
N GLY A 47 -0.92 -2.47 30.38
CA GLY A 47 -0.41 -1.10 30.45
C GLY A 47 0.58 -0.77 29.34
N PRO A 48 0.31 -1.13 28.06
CA PRO A 48 1.24 -0.88 26.98
C PRO A 48 1.45 0.62 26.82
N VAL A 49 2.70 0.99 26.52
CA VAL A 49 3.07 2.38 26.28
C VAL A 49 3.11 2.66 24.79
N TYR A 50 3.02 3.92 24.41
CA TYR A 50 3.07 4.34 23.01
C TYR A 50 4.33 5.16 22.79
N GLY A 51 5.18 4.73 21.85
CA GLY A 51 6.46 5.37 21.54
C GLY A 51 6.65 5.53 20.04
N ASN A 52 7.89 5.75 19.60
CA ASN A 52 8.18 5.98 18.19
C ASN A 52 7.80 4.77 17.32
N GLY A 53 6.85 5.00 16.42
CA GLY A 53 6.48 4.12 15.31
C GLY A 53 7.47 4.23 14.16
N ARG A 54 7.14 3.65 13.01
CA ARG A 54 7.97 3.80 11.80
C ARG A 54 7.86 5.21 11.21
N HIS A 55 6.69 5.82 11.33
CA HIS A 55 6.37 7.13 10.76
C HIS A 55 5.77 8.09 11.79
N ASP A 56 5.12 7.58 12.84
CA ASP A 56 4.43 8.32 13.90
C ASP A 56 4.59 7.60 15.26
N ARG A 57 3.50 7.23 15.96
CA ARG A 57 3.54 6.47 17.21
C ARG A 57 2.99 5.07 17.03
N ALA A 58 3.71 4.10 17.57
CA ALA A 58 3.25 2.72 17.68
C ALA A 58 2.94 2.34 19.12
N ILE A 59 2.10 1.32 19.29
CA ILE A 59 1.93 0.65 20.58
C ILE A 59 3.14 -0.27 20.83
N LEU A 60 3.72 -0.18 22.02
CA LEU A 60 4.88 -0.95 22.45
C LEU A 60 4.45 -2.00 23.46
N PHE A 61 4.85 -3.25 23.20
CA PHE A 61 4.61 -4.41 24.05
C PHE A 61 5.91 -4.82 24.72
N ASP A 62 5.88 -4.98 26.04
CA ASP A 62 7.07 -5.26 26.85
C ASP A 62 7.46 -6.75 26.94
N GLY A 63 6.62 -7.66 26.45
CA GLY A 63 6.81 -9.11 26.52
C GLY A 63 6.45 -9.73 27.87
N VAL A 64 5.71 -9.02 28.73
CA VAL A 64 5.34 -9.49 30.08
C VAL A 64 3.84 -9.73 30.22
N ASN A 65 3.00 -8.73 29.92
CA ASN A 65 1.55 -8.82 30.12
C ASN A 65 0.72 -7.90 29.21
N ASP A 66 1.35 -7.18 28.28
CA ASP A 66 0.68 -6.28 27.37
C ASP A 66 -0.13 -7.05 26.33
N VAL A 67 -1.41 -6.69 26.18
CA VAL A 67 -2.33 -7.29 25.21
C VAL A 67 -3.34 -6.26 24.72
N VAL A 68 -3.69 -6.33 23.44
CA VAL A 68 -4.86 -5.65 22.88
C VAL A 68 -5.87 -6.69 22.45
N THR A 69 -7.11 -6.55 22.90
CA THR A 69 -8.23 -7.40 22.48
C THR A 69 -9.14 -6.64 21.54
N LEU A 70 -9.30 -7.12 20.32
CA LEU A 70 -10.22 -6.59 19.32
C LEU A 70 -11.62 -7.25 19.46
N PRO A 71 -12.70 -6.58 19.04
CA PRO A 71 -14.05 -7.11 19.15
C PRO A 71 -14.26 -8.44 18.42
N ALA A 72 -15.21 -9.23 18.91
CA ALA A 72 -15.65 -10.46 18.25
C ALA A 72 -16.19 -10.15 16.83
N GLY A 73 -15.89 -11.02 15.88
CA GLY A 73 -16.39 -10.87 14.51
C GLY A 73 -15.54 -9.99 13.58
N VAL A 74 -14.56 -9.24 14.08
CA VAL A 74 -13.71 -8.35 13.26
C VAL A 74 -12.97 -9.08 12.13
N ALA A 75 -12.72 -10.39 12.30
CA ALA A 75 -12.04 -11.24 11.32
C ALA A 75 -12.95 -12.33 10.72
N SER A 76 -14.27 -12.31 10.95
CA SER A 76 -15.19 -13.40 10.58
C SER A 76 -15.65 -13.34 9.12
N HIS A 77 -14.71 -13.44 8.18
CA HIS A 77 -14.98 -13.31 6.74
C HIS A 77 -14.57 -14.57 5.94
N PRO A 78 -15.27 -14.89 4.84
CA PRO A 78 -14.94 -16.03 3.97
C PRO A 78 -13.71 -15.77 3.08
N ALA A 79 -13.44 -14.49 2.80
CA ALA A 79 -12.19 -14.00 2.26
C ALA A 79 -11.70 -12.88 3.18
N ILE A 80 -10.41 -12.77 3.42
CA ILE A 80 -9.87 -11.75 4.33
C ILE A 80 -8.48 -11.34 3.91
N THR A 81 -8.13 -10.08 4.20
CA THR A 81 -6.74 -9.63 4.28
C THR A 81 -6.49 -9.00 5.64
N ILE A 82 -5.44 -9.44 6.32
CA ILE A 82 -4.96 -8.82 7.58
C ILE A 82 -3.57 -8.27 7.27
N ALA A 83 -3.37 -6.97 7.45
CA ALA A 83 -2.08 -6.31 7.22
C ALA A 83 -1.69 -5.45 8.43
N THR A 84 -0.40 -5.39 8.76
CA THR A 84 0.10 -4.56 9.87
C THR A 84 1.61 -4.32 9.71
N ARG A 85 2.12 -3.26 10.34
CA ARG A 85 3.54 -3.08 10.58
C ARG A 85 3.89 -3.58 11.98
N PHE A 86 5.01 -4.28 12.13
CA PHE A 86 5.52 -4.61 13.45
C PHE A 86 7.04 -4.52 13.51
N ARG A 87 7.56 -4.27 14.71
CA ARG A 87 8.98 -4.36 15.05
C ARG A 87 9.15 -5.40 16.14
N TRP A 88 9.82 -6.51 15.83
CA TRP A 88 10.10 -7.54 16.82
C TRP A 88 11.46 -7.31 17.46
N ASN A 89 11.56 -7.31 18.80
CA ASN A 89 12.83 -7.04 19.48
C ASN A 89 13.80 -8.22 19.49
N GLY A 90 13.38 -9.42 19.06
CA GLY A 90 14.26 -10.60 18.95
C GLY A 90 14.58 -11.30 20.27
N THR A 91 14.08 -10.79 21.39
CA THR A 91 14.32 -11.33 22.73
C THR A 91 13.13 -12.14 23.24
N GLY A 92 13.38 -13.13 24.11
CA GLY A 92 12.36 -14.04 24.63
C GLY A 92 12.30 -15.37 23.87
N ALA A 93 11.33 -16.22 24.23
CA ALA A 93 11.11 -17.49 23.53
C ALA A 93 10.42 -17.29 22.17
N SER A 94 10.51 -18.31 21.31
CA SER A 94 9.69 -18.42 20.09
C SER A 94 8.19 -18.41 20.44
N TRP A 95 7.35 -18.28 19.40
CA TRP A 95 5.88 -18.32 19.49
C TRP A 95 5.19 -17.09 20.07
N GLN A 96 5.91 -15.97 20.23
CA GLN A 96 5.28 -14.66 20.40
C GLN A 96 4.31 -14.37 19.26
N ARG A 97 3.17 -13.72 19.52
CA ARG A 97 2.14 -13.46 18.50
C ARG A 97 2.04 -11.97 18.20
N VAL A 98 2.18 -11.60 16.93
CA VAL A 98 1.80 -10.25 16.48
C VAL A 98 0.28 -10.13 16.57
N PHE A 99 -0.42 -11.13 16.03
CA PHE A 99 -1.85 -11.32 16.22
C PHE A 99 -2.19 -12.81 16.41
N ASP A 100 -3.25 -13.10 17.15
CA ASP A 100 -3.83 -14.44 17.37
C ASP A 100 -5.36 -14.32 17.53
N PHE A 101 -6.10 -14.73 16.51
CA PHE A 101 -7.55 -14.57 16.39
C PHE A 101 -8.22 -15.95 16.40
N GLY A 102 -9.10 -16.20 17.36
CA GLY A 102 -9.70 -17.52 17.52
C GLY A 102 -10.74 -17.62 18.62
N ASN A 103 -10.92 -18.86 19.09
CA ASN A 103 -11.83 -19.21 20.19
C ASN A 103 -11.15 -20.03 21.28
N ASN A 104 -10.09 -20.77 20.92
CA ASN A 104 -9.34 -21.70 21.77
C ASN A 104 -8.16 -22.28 20.97
N THR A 105 -7.35 -23.15 21.59
CA THR A 105 -6.20 -23.84 20.99
C THR A 105 -6.55 -24.91 19.92
N ASN A 106 -7.81 -24.95 19.46
CA ASN A 106 -8.25 -25.81 18.36
C ASN A 106 -8.88 -25.01 17.20
N GLN A 107 -9.16 -23.72 17.38
CA GLN A 107 -9.77 -22.84 16.39
C GLN A 107 -9.12 -21.46 16.47
N TYR A 108 -8.17 -21.18 15.57
CA TYR A 108 -7.41 -19.94 15.55
C TYR A 108 -6.76 -19.69 14.19
N LEU A 109 -6.34 -18.44 14.00
CA LEU A 109 -5.29 -18.06 13.07
C LEU A 109 -4.31 -17.13 13.78
N PHE A 110 -3.03 -17.17 13.42
CA PHE A 110 -2.04 -16.29 14.02
C PHE A 110 -0.95 -15.88 13.03
N LEU A 111 -0.20 -14.84 13.40
CA LEU A 111 1.15 -14.58 12.88
C LEU A 111 2.15 -14.52 14.04
N SER A 112 3.23 -15.31 13.94
CA SER A 112 4.38 -15.24 14.84
C SER A 112 5.63 -14.81 14.08
N PRO A 113 6.42 -13.82 14.57
CA PRO A 113 7.66 -13.42 13.91
C PRO A 113 8.71 -14.53 13.97
N ASN A 114 8.58 -15.47 14.91
CA ASN A 114 9.45 -16.63 15.06
C ASN A 114 8.67 -17.85 15.60
N GLY A 115 8.16 -18.68 14.69
CA GLY A 115 7.54 -19.98 14.98
C GLY A 115 8.55 -21.13 15.20
N GLY A 116 9.71 -20.82 15.79
CA GLY A 116 10.81 -21.76 16.06
C GLY A 116 12.07 -21.48 15.23
N SER A 117 11.89 -21.10 13.96
CA SER A 117 12.99 -20.67 13.08
C SER A 117 12.58 -19.71 11.96
N MET A 118 11.30 -19.69 11.60
CA MET A 118 10.73 -18.89 10.52
C MET A 118 9.61 -18.03 11.07
N MET A 119 9.32 -16.90 10.42
CA MET A 119 8.04 -16.23 10.61
C MET A 119 6.94 -17.16 10.09
N ARG A 120 5.89 -17.35 10.87
CA ARG A 120 4.82 -18.30 10.56
C ARG A 120 3.46 -17.64 10.65
N PHE A 121 2.70 -17.75 9.58
CA PHE A 121 1.25 -17.69 9.62
C PHE A 121 0.70 -19.12 9.68
N ALA A 122 -0.29 -19.35 10.54
CA ALA A 122 -1.04 -20.61 10.54
C ALA A 122 -2.51 -20.37 10.82
N ILE A 123 -3.36 -21.25 10.29
CA ILE A 123 -4.80 -21.30 10.57
C ILE A 123 -5.24 -22.73 10.86
N LYS A 124 -6.15 -22.89 11.82
CA LYS A 124 -6.65 -24.17 12.30
C LYS A 124 -8.14 -24.08 12.66
N ASN A 125 -8.89 -25.12 12.31
CA ASN A 125 -10.28 -25.32 12.72
C ASN A 125 -10.51 -26.82 12.97
N GLY A 126 -10.01 -27.31 14.10
CA GLY A 126 -9.72 -28.72 14.28
C GLY A 126 -8.57 -29.20 13.37
N GLY A 127 -8.31 -30.51 13.36
CA GLY A 127 -7.32 -31.11 12.45
C GLY A 127 -5.89 -30.58 12.62
N ALA A 128 -5.14 -30.58 11.52
CA ALA A 128 -3.79 -30.01 11.45
C ALA A 128 -3.83 -28.54 11.01
N GLU A 129 -2.82 -27.77 11.41
CA GLU A 129 -2.62 -26.40 10.92
C GLU A 129 -2.37 -26.37 9.41
N GLN A 130 -2.86 -25.32 8.75
CA GLN A 130 -2.45 -24.95 7.40
C GLN A 130 -1.53 -23.74 7.52
N ILE A 131 -0.35 -23.82 6.91
CA ILE A 131 0.81 -23.01 7.28
C ILE A 131 1.38 -22.26 6.06
N LEU A 132 1.78 -21.01 6.28
CA LEU A 132 2.66 -20.25 5.39
C LEU A 132 3.87 -19.77 6.21
N GLU A 133 5.08 -19.91 5.67
CA GLU A 133 6.31 -19.50 6.34
C GLU A 133 7.14 -18.58 5.45
N ALA A 134 7.77 -17.60 6.09
CA ALA A 134 8.74 -16.70 5.49
C ALA A 134 9.95 -16.58 6.42
N PRO A 135 11.13 -16.14 5.94
CA PRO A 135 12.25 -15.85 6.80
C PRO A 135 11.83 -14.96 7.99
N ALA A 136 12.32 -15.28 9.18
CA ALA A 136 12.08 -14.44 10.35
C ALA A 136 12.68 -13.04 10.12
N PRO A 137 11.99 -11.97 10.54
CA PRO A 137 12.51 -10.62 10.41
C PRO A 137 13.74 -10.41 11.30
N ALA A 138 14.61 -9.49 10.90
CA ALA A 138 15.73 -9.09 11.74
C ALA A 138 15.19 -8.39 13.01
N PRO A 139 15.73 -8.70 14.20
CA PRO A 139 15.38 -7.99 15.42
C PRO A 139 15.59 -6.48 15.31
N GLY A 140 14.62 -5.70 15.79
CA GLY A 140 14.67 -4.23 15.81
C GLY A 140 14.25 -3.56 14.51
N GLU A 141 14.01 -4.30 13.43
CA GLU A 141 13.57 -3.73 12.15
C GLU A 141 12.04 -3.67 12.05
N TRP A 142 11.55 -2.60 11.44
CA TRP A 142 10.14 -2.47 11.08
C TRP A 142 9.83 -3.27 9.82
N VAL A 143 8.77 -4.07 9.87
CA VAL A 143 8.37 -4.92 8.76
C VAL A 143 6.86 -4.79 8.56
N HIS A 144 6.45 -4.56 7.31
CA HIS A 144 5.04 -4.71 6.94
C HIS A 144 4.76 -6.16 6.59
N VAL A 145 3.67 -6.71 7.12
CA VAL A 145 3.20 -8.05 6.81
C VAL A 145 1.75 -7.98 6.37
N ALA A 146 1.39 -8.76 5.35
CA ALA A 146 0.00 -8.96 4.99
C ALA A 146 -0.28 -10.44 4.72
N VAL A 147 -1.42 -10.93 5.20
CA VAL A 147 -1.92 -12.27 4.91
C VAL A 147 -3.25 -12.14 4.19
N THR A 148 -3.32 -12.67 2.96
CA THR A 148 -4.58 -12.74 2.20
C THR A 148 -5.08 -14.18 2.15
N LEU A 149 -6.34 -14.43 2.50
CA LEU A 149 -6.99 -15.73 2.44
C LEU A 149 -8.23 -15.65 1.57
N GLY A 150 -8.34 -16.55 0.59
CA GLY A 150 -9.56 -16.67 -0.22
C GLY A 150 -9.40 -17.66 -1.36
N ALA A 151 -10.53 -18.16 -1.86
CA ALA A 151 -10.58 -19.15 -2.96
C ALA A 151 -9.66 -20.37 -2.73
N GLY A 152 -9.50 -20.82 -1.48
CA GLY A 152 -8.65 -21.97 -1.12
C GLY A 152 -7.14 -21.69 -1.17
N THR A 153 -6.72 -20.44 -1.33
CA THR A 153 -5.31 -20.04 -1.38
C THR A 153 -5.01 -19.02 -0.29
N GLY A 154 -3.91 -19.23 0.43
CA GLY A 154 -3.32 -18.23 1.31
C GLY A 154 -2.06 -17.64 0.71
N ARG A 155 -1.83 -16.36 0.95
CA ARG A 155 -0.59 -15.66 0.57
C ARG A 155 -0.09 -14.85 1.76
N LEU A 156 1.20 -14.92 2.01
CA LEU A 156 1.92 -14.14 3.01
C LEU A 156 2.85 -13.18 2.26
N TYR A 157 2.71 -11.90 2.53
CA TYR A 157 3.52 -10.82 1.97
C TYR A 157 4.37 -10.20 3.06
N VAL A 158 5.59 -9.82 2.72
CA VAL A 158 6.55 -9.14 3.60
C VAL A 158 7.08 -7.93 2.86
N ASN A 159 6.95 -6.75 3.46
CA ASN A 159 7.27 -5.45 2.84
C ASN A 159 6.65 -5.27 1.45
N GLY A 160 5.41 -5.77 1.29
CA GLY A 160 4.64 -5.66 0.04
C GLY A 160 4.97 -6.72 -1.01
N ALA A 161 6.08 -7.45 -0.88
CA ALA A 161 6.45 -8.54 -1.78
C ALA A 161 5.84 -9.88 -1.32
N LEU A 162 5.44 -10.73 -2.27
CA LEU A 162 4.94 -12.08 -1.97
C LEU A 162 6.08 -12.95 -1.44
N ALA A 163 6.00 -13.34 -0.17
CA ALA A 163 7.01 -14.17 0.49
C ALA A 163 6.66 -15.67 0.47
N ALA A 164 5.37 -16.00 0.59
CA ALA A 164 4.89 -17.37 0.51
C ALA A 164 3.46 -17.46 -0.02
N THR A 165 3.15 -18.57 -0.68
CA THR A 165 1.80 -18.90 -1.17
C THR A 165 1.56 -20.40 -1.03
N GLY A 166 0.34 -20.80 -0.72
CA GLY A 166 0.01 -22.21 -0.54
C GLY A 166 -1.49 -22.47 -0.38
N PRO A 167 -1.89 -23.75 -0.38
CA PRO A 167 -3.28 -24.12 -0.16
C PRO A 167 -3.68 -23.78 1.29
N ILE A 168 -4.61 -22.83 1.43
CA ILE A 168 -5.29 -22.53 2.70
C ILE A 168 -6.79 -22.62 2.42
N THR A 169 -7.40 -23.73 2.81
CA THR A 169 -8.83 -24.03 2.57
C THR A 169 -9.72 -23.69 3.75
N ILE A 170 -9.15 -23.46 4.94
CA ILE A 170 -9.89 -22.98 6.10
C ILE A 170 -10.14 -21.48 5.94
N THR A 171 -11.37 -21.04 6.20
CA THR A 171 -11.73 -19.62 6.23
C THR A 171 -12.10 -19.21 7.65
N PRO A 172 -11.75 -17.98 8.10
CA PRO A 172 -12.10 -17.52 9.45
C PRO A 172 -13.60 -17.60 9.77
N SER A 173 -14.47 -17.32 8.78
CA SER A 173 -15.93 -17.44 8.94
C SER A 173 -16.44 -18.85 9.27
N GLN A 174 -15.62 -19.91 9.11
CA GLN A 174 -16.00 -21.27 9.49
C GLN A 174 -15.96 -21.50 11.00
N PHE A 175 -15.21 -20.70 11.75
CA PHE A 175 -15.13 -20.80 13.22
C PHE A 175 -15.46 -19.50 13.94
N ASN A 176 -15.60 -18.37 13.23
CA ASN A 176 -16.06 -17.08 13.73
C ASN A 176 -15.28 -16.61 14.98
N PRO A 177 -14.02 -16.16 14.82
CA PRO A 177 -13.18 -15.71 15.93
C PRO A 177 -13.88 -14.73 16.88
N ALA A 178 -13.98 -15.13 18.15
CA ALA A 178 -14.57 -14.32 19.21
C ALA A 178 -13.54 -13.63 20.11
N ILE A 179 -12.32 -14.16 20.15
CA ILE A 179 -11.19 -13.66 20.95
C ILE A 179 -10.09 -13.28 19.97
N ASN A 180 -9.74 -12.00 19.89
CA ASN A 180 -8.85 -11.49 18.85
C ASN A 180 -7.72 -10.68 19.49
N TYR A 181 -6.58 -11.32 19.74
CA TYR A 181 -5.46 -10.69 20.43
C TYR A 181 -4.45 -10.07 19.47
N LEU A 182 -3.88 -8.94 19.88
CA LEU A 182 -2.56 -8.50 19.48
C LEU A 182 -1.64 -8.62 20.69
N GLY A 183 -0.46 -9.22 20.48
CA GLY A 183 0.56 -9.35 21.52
C GLY A 183 0.43 -10.54 22.48
N ASP A 184 -0.62 -11.35 22.38
CA ASP A 184 -0.86 -12.53 23.23
C ASP A 184 -1.29 -13.75 22.39
N SER A 185 -1.27 -14.94 22.99
CA SER A 185 -1.65 -16.20 22.33
C SER A 185 -2.79 -16.94 23.02
N MET A 186 -3.54 -17.70 22.21
CA MET A 186 -4.48 -18.69 22.72
C MET A 186 -3.80 -19.81 23.53
N TYR A 187 -2.50 -20.02 23.34
CA TYR A 187 -1.70 -20.98 24.09
C TYR A 187 -1.06 -20.33 25.31
N ALA A 188 -1.54 -20.67 26.50
CA ALA A 188 -1.07 -20.08 27.76
C ALA A 188 0.43 -20.29 28.08
N ALA A 189 1.12 -21.17 27.36
CA ALA A 189 2.56 -21.38 27.51
C ALA A 189 3.41 -20.51 26.57
N ASP A 190 2.79 -19.90 25.55
CA ASP A 190 3.48 -19.03 24.61
C ASP A 190 3.74 -17.67 25.28
N PRO A 191 4.89 -17.04 25.02
CA PRO A 191 5.23 -15.74 25.60
C PRO A 191 4.43 -14.60 24.96
N PHE A 192 4.20 -13.54 25.74
CA PHE A 192 3.73 -12.26 25.22
C PHE A 192 4.72 -11.67 24.20
N PHE A 193 4.19 -10.90 23.25
CA PHE A 193 5.00 -10.24 22.24
C PHE A 193 5.88 -9.15 22.86
N ASN A 194 7.14 -9.10 22.43
CA ASN A 194 8.09 -8.09 22.82
C ASN A 194 8.51 -7.30 21.57
N GLY A 195 7.99 -6.09 21.44
CA GLY A 195 8.12 -5.33 20.21
C GLY A 195 7.18 -4.13 20.11
N ALA A 196 6.89 -3.75 18.88
CA ALA A 196 5.92 -2.71 18.54
C ALA A 196 4.98 -3.18 17.43
N ILE A 197 3.73 -2.73 17.44
CA ILE A 197 2.73 -2.98 16.40
C ILE A 197 2.14 -1.66 15.97
N ASP A 198 1.86 -1.53 14.67
CA ASP A 198 1.42 -0.30 14.04
C ASP A 198 0.56 -0.60 12.80
N ASP A 199 -0.27 0.36 12.39
CA ASP A 199 -1.07 0.33 11.14
C ASP A 199 -1.78 -1.00 10.84
N LEU A 200 -2.52 -1.55 11.80
CA LEU A 200 -3.29 -2.79 11.56
C LEU A 200 -4.52 -2.47 10.70
N THR A 201 -4.66 -3.14 9.55
CA THR A 201 -5.87 -3.11 8.72
C THR A 201 -6.43 -4.51 8.50
N ILE A 202 -7.76 -4.60 8.44
CA ILE A 202 -8.49 -5.83 8.13
C ILE A 202 -9.47 -5.54 6.99
N HIS A 203 -9.47 -6.38 5.97
CA HIS A 203 -10.35 -6.29 4.80
C HIS A 203 -11.14 -7.59 4.62
N ASP A 204 -12.40 -7.52 4.19
CA ASP A 204 -13.30 -8.67 3.97
C ASP A 204 -13.13 -9.34 2.59
N ARG A 205 -11.98 -9.08 1.95
CA ARG A 205 -11.62 -9.59 0.62
C ARG A 205 -10.14 -9.90 0.51
N VAL A 206 -9.79 -10.61 -0.56
CA VAL A 206 -8.40 -10.80 -0.98
C VAL A 206 -7.93 -9.52 -1.66
N LEU A 207 -6.99 -8.81 -1.04
CA LEU A 207 -6.28 -7.72 -1.71
C LEU A 207 -5.37 -8.28 -2.82
N SER A 208 -5.28 -7.56 -3.93
CA SER A 208 -4.30 -7.82 -4.98
C SER A 208 -2.89 -7.53 -4.48
N ALA A 209 -1.87 -8.06 -5.17
CA ALA A 209 -0.47 -7.78 -4.83
C ALA A 209 -0.16 -6.27 -4.86
N ALA A 210 -0.74 -5.53 -5.81
CA ALA A 210 -0.58 -4.08 -5.90
C ALA A 210 -1.20 -3.36 -4.69
N GLU A 211 -2.40 -3.76 -4.25
CA GLU A 211 -3.03 -3.17 -3.06
C GLU A 211 -2.26 -3.50 -1.77
N VAL A 212 -1.72 -4.71 -1.63
CA VAL A 212 -0.85 -5.09 -0.50
C VAL A 212 0.46 -4.29 -0.51
N PHE A 213 1.03 -4.06 -1.69
CA PHE A 213 2.22 -3.24 -1.85
C PHE A 213 1.96 -1.79 -1.42
N GLN A 214 0.81 -1.22 -1.78
CA GLN A 214 0.39 0.12 -1.33
C GLN A 214 0.27 0.24 0.19
N LEU A 215 -0.26 -0.79 0.88
CA LEU A 215 -0.29 -0.79 2.35
C LEU A 215 1.11 -0.78 2.96
N ALA A 216 2.09 -1.43 2.33
CA ALA A 216 3.46 -1.54 2.84
C ALA A 216 4.27 -0.23 2.84
N ILE A 217 3.85 0.74 2.01
CA ILE A 217 4.61 1.95 1.67
C ILE A 217 3.92 3.26 2.06
N GLN A 218 2.67 3.23 2.53
CA GLN A 218 1.98 4.44 3.03
C GLN A 218 2.82 5.13 4.13
N ASN A 219 3.11 6.43 3.96
CA ASN A 219 3.80 7.33 4.91
C ASN A 219 2.93 8.57 5.16
N TYR A 220 2.58 8.88 6.42
CA TYR A 220 1.94 10.13 6.84
C TYR A 220 2.95 11.10 7.51
N GLY A 221 3.32 12.20 6.80
CA GLY A 221 3.71 13.53 7.34
C GLY A 221 5.17 13.83 7.81
N ILE A 222 5.88 14.75 7.14
CA ILE A 222 7.04 15.52 7.68
C ILE A 222 6.99 17.01 7.25
N SER A 223 7.46 17.91 8.13
CA SER A 223 7.61 19.36 7.91
C SER A 223 9.09 19.82 7.81
N GLY A 224 9.45 20.60 6.76
CA GLY A 224 10.40 21.74 6.81
C GLY A 224 11.72 21.79 5.96
N GLY A 225 11.69 22.40 4.75
CA GLY A 225 12.50 23.58 4.27
C GLY A 225 13.95 23.53 3.66
N GLY A 226 14.11 23.90 2.35
CA GLY A 226 15.33 24.52 1.72
C GLY A 226 15.66 24.13 0.24
N ILE A 227 15.88 25.07 -0.70
CA ILE A 227 15.92 24.87 -2.20
C ILE A 227 17.34 24.88 -2.88
N ALA A 228 17.57 24.07 -3.93
CA ALA A 228 18.78 23.97 -4.80
C ALA A 228 18.42 23.84 -6.33
N PRO A 229 19.32 24.14 -7.31
CA PRO A 229 18.97 24.46 -8.72
C PRO A 229 18.80 23.29 -9.72
N ILE A 230 17.84 23.44 -10.64
CA ILE A 230 17.23 22.59 -11.71
C ILE A 230 17.86 21.25 -12.18
N ASP A 231 19.18 21.02 -12.18
CA ASP A 231 19.77 19.69 -12.51
C ASP A 231 20.51 19.05 -11.32
N THR A 232 20.78 19.85 -10.29
CA THR A 232 21.26 19.36 -8.99
C THR A 232 20.27 18.39 -8.34
N PRO A 233 18.94 18.56 -8.43
CA PRO A 233 17.98 17.63 -7.85
C PRO A 233 18.04 16.23 -8.44
N TYR A 234 18.00 16.08 -9.78
CA TYR A 234 18.12 14.77 -10.42
C TYR A 234 19.52 14.20 -10.23
N ALA A 235 20.57 15.01 -10.42
CA ALA A 235 21.94 14.58 -10.18
C ALA A 235 22.16 14.11 -8.72
N ALA A 236 21.65 14.84 -7.74
CA ALA A 236 21.74 14.48 -6.32
C ALA A 236 20.86 13.28 -5.97
N TRP A 237 19.68 13.15 -6.60
CA TRP A 237 18.83 11.98 -6.45
C TRP A 237 19.53 10.74 -6.99
N LYS A 238 20.07 10.78 -8.22
CA LYS A 238 20.75 9.61 -8.79
C LYS A 238 22.01 9.20 -8.03
N PHE A 239 22.75 10.15 -7.44
CA PHE A 239 23.91 9.85 -6.58
C PHE A 239 23.56 9.07 -5.31
N GLN A 240 22.28 9.03 -4.91
CA GLN A 240 21.81 8.19 -3.80
C GLN A 240 21.71 6.71 -4.18
N TYR A 241 21.71 6.41 -5.48
CA TYR A 241 21.51 5.07 -6.00
C TYR A 241 22.79 4.58 -6.68
N GLY A 242 23.15 3.32 -6.41
CA GLY A 242 24.34 2.68 -6.95
C GLY A 242 24.16 2.22 -8.39
N PHE A 243 23.84 3.14 -9.32
CA PHE A 243 23.66 2.81 -10.73
C PHE A 243 24.89 2.10 -11.32
N THR A 244 24.62 1.16 -12.23
CA THR A 244 25.68 0.61 -13.07
C THR A 244 26.13 1.70 -14.05
N THR A 245 27.43 1.76 -14.37
CA THR A 245 27.96 2.78 -15.28
C THR A 245 27.19 2.80 -16.60
N GLY A 246 26.57 3.95 -16.92
CA GLY A 246 25.80 4.14 -18.16
C GLY A 246 24.34 3.71 -18.10
N THR A 247 23.77 3.52 -16.91
CA THR A 247 22.33 3.24 -16.70
C THR A 247 21.62 4.34 -15.91
N ASP A 248 22.22 5.52 -15.76
CA ASP A 248 21.73 6.62 -14.91
C ASP A 248 21.13 7.80 -15.72
N GLY A 249 20.93 7.61 -17.04
CA GLY A 249 20.31 8.57 -17.93
C GLY A 249 18.79 8.63 -17.76
N HIS A 250 18.18 9.75 -18.12
CA HIS A 250 16.74 10.01 -17.96
C HIS A 250 15.81 8.96 -18.59
N ASN A 251 16.25 8.36 -19.69
CA ASN A 251 15.49 7.38 -20.47
C ASN A 251 15.90 5.93 -20.20
N ASP A 252 16.87 5.72 -19.31
CA ASP A 252 17.26 4.38 -18.91
C ASP A 252 16.23 3.82 -17.93
N ASP A 253 16.05 2.50 -17.99
CA ASP A 253 15.19 1.70 -17.11
C ASP A 253 16.06 0.53 -16.62
N PRO A 254 16.86 0.72 -15.56
CA PRO A 254 17.87 -0.25 -15.16
C PRO A 254 17.28 -1.48 -14.46
N ASP A 255 16.08 -1.36 -13.89
CA ASP A 255 15.39 -2.45 -13.21
C ASP A 255 14.36 -3.16 -14.10
N HIS A 256 14.15 -2.64 -15.31
CA HIS A 256 13.32 -3.19 -16.36
C HIS A 256 11.84 -3.34 -15.95
N ASP A 257 11.35 -2.41 -15.14
CA ASP A 257 9.95 -2.37 -14.72
C ASP A 257 9.05 -1.56 -15.67
N GLY A 258 9.64 -0.94 -16.68
CA GLY A 258 8.98 -0.14 -17.71
C GLY A 258 8.83 1.34 -17.35
N VAL A 259 9.41 1.79 -16.23
CA VAL A 259 9.43 3.19 -15.79
C VAL A 259 10.84 3.73 -15.91
N VAL A 260 11.03 4.75 -16.76
CA VAL A 260 12.36 5.36 -16.96
C VAL A 260 12.76 6.24 -15.78
N ASN A 261 14.06 6.35 -15.50
CA ASN A 261 14.61 7.08 -14.36
C ASN A 261 14.06 8.51 -14.17
N LEU A 262 13.78 9.24 -15.26
CA LEU A 262 13.19 10.59 -15.16
C LEU A 262 11.77 10.54 -14.59
N MET A 263 10.96 9.58 -15.02
CA MET A 263 9.62 9.38 -14.48
C MET A 263 9.70 8.95 -13.02
N GLU A 264 10.67 8.10 -12.67
CA GLU A 264 10.88 7.70 -11.29
C GLU A 264 11.33 8.84 -10.39
N TYR A 265 12.17 9.74 -10.89
CA TYR A 265 12.53 10.96 -10.18
C TYR A 265 11.31 11.87 -9.94
N LEU A 266 10.48 12.06 -10.97
CA LEU A 266 9.29 12.91 -10.93
C LEU A 266 8.21 12.33 -10.00
N LEU A 267 8.05 11.02 -9.97
CA LEU A 267 7.07 10.33 -9.14
C LEU A 267 7.62 9.99 -7.74
N GLY A 268 8.94 9.92 -7.63
CA GLY A 268 9.70 9.59 -6.43
C GLY A 268 9.96 8.09 -6.23
N SER A 269 9.82 7.25 -7.25
CA SER A 269 10.07 5.79 -7.20
C SER A 269 11.56 5.44 -7.29
N HIS A 270 11.89 4.14 -7.21
CA HIS A 270 13.25 3.67 -6.99
C HIS A 270 13.90 3.08 -8.25
N PRO A 271 14.97 3.68 -8.79
CA PRO A 271 15.44 3.42 -10.15
C PRO A 271 16.30 2.19 -10.41
N LEU A 272 16.31 1.28 -9.45
CA LEU A 272 17.12 0.05 -9.48
C LEU A 272 16.34 -1.11 -8.86
N THR A 273 15.08 -0.89 -8.46
CA THR A 273 14.25 -1.87 -7.79
C THR A 273 12.86 -1.79 -8.40
N PRO A 274 12.41 -2.83 -9.14
CA PRO A 274 11.14 -2.78 -9.85
C PRO A 274 9.99 -2.37 -8.91
N GLY A 275 9.29 -1.29 -9.23
CA GLY A 275 8.39 -0.63 -8.29
C GLY A 275 7.41 0.32 -8.97
N THR A 276 6.13 -0.02 -8.91
CA THR A 276 5.04 0.78 -9.50
C THR A 276 4.28 1.62 -8.46
N ASP A 277 4.83 1.77 -7.27
CA ASP A 277 4.17 2.34 -6.09
C ASP A 277 3.75 3.79 -6.24
N LEU A 278 4.56 4.57 -6.92
CA LEU A 278 4.37 6.01 -7.08
C LEU A 278 3.82 6.36 -8.47
N LEU A 279 3.40 5.34 -9.22
CA LEU A 279 2.71 5.55 -10.48
C LEU A 279 1.37 6.26 -10.29
N PRO A 280 0.93 7.06 -11.29
CA PRO A 280 -0.38 7.70 -11.26
C PRO A 280 -1.51 6.72 -10.95
N GLN A 281 -2.27 6.99 -9.91
CA GLN A 281 -3.40 6.17 -9.51
C GLN A 281 -4.64 6.60 -10.27
N ALA A 282 -5.08 5.81 -11.23
CA ALA A 282 -6.34 6.07 -11.91
C ALA A 282 -7.53 5.52 -11.09
N GLY A 283 -8.69 6.15 -11.25
CA GLY A 283 -9.88 5.91 -10.43
C GLY A 283 -11.14 6.51 -11.04
N MET A 284 -12.28 6.32 -10.38
CA MET A 284 -13.51 7.07 -10.67
C MET A 284 -13.85 7.96 -9.50
N MET A 285 -14.21 9.21 -9.79
CA MET A 285 -14.67 10.16 -8.78
C MET A 285 -16.09 10.60 -9.10
N ALA A 286 -16.93 10.62 -8.07
CA ALA A 286 -18.26 11.21 -8.16
C ALA A 286 -18.13 12.72 -8.40
N GLY A 287 -19.05 13.29 -9.19
CA GLY A 287 -19.08 14.71 -9.54
C GLY A 287 -18.81 15.66 -8.36
N PRO A 288 -19.45 15.50 -7.19
CA PRO A 288 -19.23 16.37 -6.04
C PRO A 288 -17.78 16.37 -5.50
N LEU A 289 -17.07 15.25 -5.60
CA LEU A 289 -15.65 15.15 -5.20
C LEU A 289 -14.72 15.90 -6.17
N LEU A 290 -15.20 16.18 -7.37
CA LEU A 290 -14.51 16.97 -8.41
C LEU A 290 -14.96 18.44 -8.41
N GLY A 291 -15.77 18.85 -7.43
CA GLY A 291 -16.35 20.20 -7.37
C GLY A 291 -17.60 20.41 -8.21
N MET A 292 -18.18 19.34 -8.80
CA MET A 292 -19.43 19.39 -9.54
C MET A 292 -20.62 19.06 -8.63
N ALA A 293 -21.05 20.03 -7.84
CA ALA A 293 -22.09 19.84 -6.81
C ALA A 293 -23.42 19.27 -7.35
N GLU A 294 -23.78 19.58 -8.60
CA GLU A 294 -25.04 19.16 -9.23
C GLU A 294 -24.97 17.77 -9.88
N ALA A 295 -23.77 17.20 -10.07
CA ALA A 295 -23.56 15.92 -10.75
C ALA A 295 -23.54 14.74 -9.75
N THR A 296 -24.55 14.67 -8.89
CA THR A 296 -24.57 13.75 -7.73
C THR A 296 -24.72 12.26 -8.09
N ASP A 297 -25.18 11.95 -9.30
CA ASP A 297 -25.39 10.59 -9.82
C ASP A 297 -24.39 10.20 -10.92
N LYS A 298 -23.35 11.02 -11.15
CA LYS A 298 -22.37 10.84 -12.22
C LYS A 298 -20.97 10.55 -11.69
N HIS A 299 -20.25 9.69 -12.41
CA HIS A 299 -18.87 9.35 -12.13
C HIS A 299 -17.98 9.70 -13.32
N TYR A 300 -16.78 10.16 -13.03
CA TYR A 300 -15.81 10.57 -14.03
C TYR A 300 -14.54 9.78 -13.87
N LEU A 301 -13.95 9.37 -15.00
CA LEU A 301 -12.62 8.78 -15.00
C LEU A 301 -11.63 9.84 -14.52
N SER A 302 -10.77 9.45 -13.61
CA SER A 302 -9.80 10.33 -12.96
C SER A 302 -8.45 9.64 -12.84
N PHE A 303 -7.39 10.42 -12.68
CA PHE A 303 -6.16 9.92 -12.13
C PHE A 303 -5.50 10.93 -11.22
N GLN A 304 -4.87 10.41 -10.19
CA GLN A 304 -4.12 11.16 -9.21
C GLN A 304 -2.64 10.83 -9.35
N ALA A 305 -1.77 11.82 -9.49
CA ALA A 305 -0.34 11.60 -9.50
C ALA A 305 0.35 12.44 -8.44
N ARG A 306 1.29 11.81 -7.73
CA ARG A 306 2.20 12.49 -6.83
C ARG A 306 3.42 12.91 -7.63
N VAL A 307 3.59 14.21 -7.80
CA VAL A 307 4.54 14.79 -8.73
C VAL A 307 5.50 15.67 -7.97
N ARG A 308 6.80 15.48 -8.16
CA ARG A 308 7.83 16.32 -7.54
C ARG A 308 7.63 17.77 -7.97
N LYS A 309 7.67 18.69 -7.01
CA LYS A 309 7.54 20.14 -7.22
C LYS A 309 8.67 20.67 -8.09
N ASP A 310 9.87 20.18 -7.82
CA ASP A 310 11.04 20.43 -8.65
C ASP A 310 11.09 19.39 -9.78
N ARG A 311 10.68 19.83 -10.97
CA ARG A 311 10.47 18.95 -12.11
C ARG A 311 11.65 18.90 -13.08
N ALA A 312 12.83 19.41 -12.69
CA ALA A 312 14.00 19.39 -13.56
C ALA A 312 13.77 19.97 -14.98
N GLY A 313 12.91 20.99 -15.11
CA GLY A 313 12.62 21.67 -16.39
C GLY A 313 11.72 20.87 -17.35
N VAL A 314 10.92 19.93 -16.84
CA VAL A 314 9.88 19.25 -17.62
C VAL A 314 8.49 19.48 -17.01
N THR A 315 7.47 19.46 -17.86
CA THR A 315 6.06 19.55 -17.48
C THR A 315 5.35 18.22 -17.72
N LEU A 316 4.45 17.86 -16.81
CA LEU A 316 3.53 16.73 -17.01
C LEU A 316 2.25 17.22 -17.69
N VAL A 317 1.90 16.58 -18.81
CA VAL A 317 0.72 16.90 -19.61
C VAL A 317 -0.28 15.74 -19.49
N PRO A 318 -1.39 15.94 -18.77
CA PRO A 318 -2.44 14.94 -18.67
C PRO A 318 -3.25 14.90 -19.98
N GLN A 319 -3.71 13.72 -20.38
CA GLN A 319 -4.48 13.53 -21.60
C GLN A 319 -5.62 12.54 -21.39
N ALA A 320 -6.74 12.73 -22.09
CA ALA A 320 -7.89 11.83 -22.04
C ALA A 320 -8.62 11.74 -23.38
N ALA A 321 -9.24 10.58 -23.61
CA ALA A 321 -10.05 10.33 -24.80
C ALA A 321 -11.06 9.20 -24.56
N ALA A 322 -12.06 9.11 -25.44
CA ALA A 322 -13.03 8.01 -25.42
C ALA A 322 -12.44 6.67 -25.89
N THR A 323 -11.40 6.68 -26.73
CA THR A 323 -10.70 5.49 -27.22
C THR A 323 -9.19 5.62 -26.99
N ILE A 324 -8.49 4.48 -27.00
CA ILE A 324 -7.03 4.47 -26.84
C ILE A 324 -6.33 5.18 -28.00
N GLU A 325 -6.84 5.05 -29.23
CA GLU A 325 -6.34 5.77 -30.40
C GLU A 325 -6.60 7.28 -30.29
N GLY A 326 -7.63 7.69 -29.57
CA GLY A 326 -7.93 9.09 -29.32
C GLY A 326 -6.92 9.78 -28.42
N LEU A 327 -6.12 9.04 -27.63
CA LEU A 327 -5.07 9.63 -26.80
C LEU A 327 -3.92 10.23 -27.62
N THR A 328 -3.76 9.83 -28.89
CA THR A 328 -2.75 10.40 -29.79
C THR A 328 -3.23 11.62 -30.56
N ALA A 329 -4.48 12.05 -30.37
CA ALA A 329 -5.04 13.21 -31.04
C ALA A 329 -4.47 14.52 -30.44
N PRO A 330 -4.27 15.59 -31.24
CA PRO A 330 -3.70 16.85 -30.77
C PRO A 330 -4.51 17.54 -29.65
N ASP A 331 -5.80 17.25 -29.54
CA ASP A 331 -6.74 17.81 -28.56
C ASP A 331 -6.88 16.96 -27.29
N ALA A 332 -6.21 15.81 -27.19
CA ALA A 332 -6.35 14.90 -26.06
C ALA A 332 -6.00 15.53 -24.70
N SER A 333 -5.09 16.51 -24.65
CA SER A 333 -4.76 17.27 -23.44
C SER A 333 -5.82 18.30 -23.06
N GLY A 334 -6.59 18.81 -24.02
CA GLY A 334 -7.74 19.69 -23.78
C GLY A 334 -8.95 18.96 -23.20
N ASN A 335 -8.94 17.64 -23.25
CA ASN A 335 -9.98 16.77 -22.72
C ASN A 335 -9.75 16.39 -21.25
N VAL A 336 -8.84 17.06 -20.54
CA VAL A 336 -8.60 16.81 -19.11
C VAL A 336 -8.80 18.06 -18.29
N ILE A 337 -9.47 17.92 -17.15
CA ILE A 337 -9.63 18.99 -16.17
C ILE A 337 -8.94 18.60 -14.87
N GLN A 338 -8.20 19.53 -14.28
CA GLN A 338 -7.66 19.36 -12.94
C GLN A 338 -8.75 19.65 -11.90
N ALA A 339 -8.96 18.73 -10.98
CA ALA A 339 -9.89 18.89 -9.87
C ALA A 339 -9.25 19.76 -8.77
N GLY A 340 -9.54 21.06 -8.81
CA GLY A 340 -9.08 22.00 -7.79
C GLY A 340 -7.55 22.22 -7.76
N PRO A 341 -7.04 22.94 -6.77
CA PRO A 341 -5.60 23.10 -6.56
C PRO A 341 -4.96 21.78 -6.09
N PRO A 342 -3.69 21.52 -6.43
CA PRO A 342 -3.00 20.31 -5.99
C PRO A 342 -2.76 20.33 -4.47
N VAL A 343 -2.68 19.15 -3.88
CA VAL A 343 -2.40 18.96 -2.45
C VAL A 343 -0.90 18.83 -2.25
N THR A 344 -0.29 19.72 -1.45
CA THR A 344 1.14 19.66 -1.16
C THR A 344 1.51 18.47 -0.28
N ASP A 345 2.58 17.76 -0.68
CA ASP A 345 3.19 16.63 0.01
C ASP A 345 4.73 16.76 -0.01
N GLY A 346 5.28 17.48 0.97
CA GLY A 346 6.72 17.73 1.05
C GLY A 346 7.28 18.37 -0.22
N ASP A 347 8.27 17.71 -0.83
CA ASP A 347 8.88 18.10 -2.11
C ASP A 347 8.02 17.77 -3.33
N PHE A 348 6.79 17.27 -3.13
CA PHE A 348 5.85 16.84 -4.15
C PHE A 348 4.51 17.57 -4.00
N ASP A 349 3.73 17.56 -5.07
CA ASP A 349 2.34 17.97 -5.12
C ASP A 349 1.52 16.82 -5.71
N VAL A 350 0.37 16.55 -5.09
CA VAL A 350 -0.58 15.55 -5.54
C VAL A 350 -1.65 16.23 -6.38
N PHE A 351 -1.68 15.88 -7.66
CA PHE A 351 -2.64 16.40 -8.62
C PHE A 351 -3.74 15.38 -8.85
N THR A 352 -4.98 15.86 -8.96
CA THR A 352 -6.11 15.05 -9.40
C THR A 352 -6.61 15.60 -10.71
N TRP A 353 -6.71 14.76 -11.73
CA TRP A 353 -7.28 15.10 -13.02
C TRP A 353 -8.43 14.18 -13.35
N TYR A 354 -9.35 14.66 -14.20
CA TYR A 354 -10.47 13.86 -14.67
C TYR A 354 -10.86 14.15 -16.12
N TYR A 355 -11.44 13.14 -16.77
CA TYR A 355 -12.05 13.23 -18.09
C TYR A 355 -13.48 13.76 -17.92
N PRO A 356 -13.86 14.91 -18.51
CA PRO A 356 -15.14 15.59 -18.21
C PRO A 356 -16.37 14.93 -18.85
N VAL A 357 -16.23 13.73 -19.41
CA VAL A 357 -17.34 12.91 -19.87
C VAL A 357 -17.67 11.90 -18.78
N ALA A 358 -18.88 12.00 -18.23
CA ALA A 358 -19.35 11.04 -17.24
C ALA A 358 -19.38 9.63 -17.84
N VAL A 359 -19.01 8.63 -17.06
CA VAL A 359 -18.98 7.22 -17.48
C VAL A 359 -20.39 6.77 -17.90
N GLU A 360 -21.41 7.26 -17.21
CA GLU A 360 -22.82 6.99 -17.50
C GLU A 360 -23.30 7.58 -18.83
N ASP A 361 -22.64 8.64 -19.31
CA ASP A 361 -22.98 9.33 -20.56
C ASP A 361 -22.07 8.90 -21.72
N SER A 362 -21.04 8.10 -21.44
CA SER A 362 -20.14 7.53 -22.46
C SER A 362 -20.85 6.41 -23.23
N LEU A 363 -20.91 6.54 -24.56
CA LEU A 363 -21.44 5.50 -25.47
C LEU A 363 -20.73 4.14 -25.31
N ALA A 364 -19.48 4.14 -24.84
CA ALA A 364 -18.70 2.93 -24.59
C ALA A 364 -18.75 2.46 -23.12
N GLY A 365 -19.26 3.29 -22.20
CA GLY A 365 -19.14 3.12 -20.75
C GLY A 365 -17.69 3.14 -20.26
N LYS A 366 -16.78 3.69 -21.07
CA LYS A 366 -15.32 3.62 -20.90
C LYS A 366 -14.68 4.92 -21.41
N GLY A 367 -13.48 5.20 -20.92
CA GLY A 367 -12.58 6.25 -21.38
C GLY A 367 -11.14 5.86 -21.06
N PHE A 368 -10.19 6.61 -21.61
CA PHE A 368 -8.77 6.39 -21.43
C PHE A 368 -8.13 7.68 -20.96
N MET A 369 -7.18 7.59 -20.03
CA MET A 369 -6.35 8.71 -19.60
C MET A 369 -4.88 8.30 -19.59
N ARG A 370 -3.97 9.26 -19.83
CA ARG A 370 -2.53 9.08 -19.68
C ARG A 370 -1.87 10.37 -19.20
N LEU A 371 -0.63 10.26 -18.71
CA LEU A 371 0.21 11.38 -18.32
C LEU A 371 1.50 11.31 -19.13
N THR A 372 1.84 12.38 -19.85
CA THR A 372 3.07 12.47 -20.66
C THR A 372 4.03 13.49 -20.05
N VAL A 373 5.32 13.25 -20.17
CA VAL A 373 6.37 14.22 -19.79
C VAL A 373 6.75 15.01 -21.04
N VAL A 374 6.81 16.34 -20.94
CA VAL A 374 7.18 17.21 -22.05
C VAL A 374 8.22 18.22 -21.56
N PRO A 375 9.32 18.46 -22.27
CA PRO A 375 10.27 19.52 -21.93
C PRO A 375 9.60 20.91 -21.85
N GLU A 376 10.01 21.76 -20.90
CA GLU A 376 9.54 23.15 -20.75
C GLU A 376 10.11 24.13 -21.79
#